data_AF-A0A5J5GQD3-F1
#
_entry.id   AF-A0A5J5GQD3-F1
#
_cell.length_a   1.000
_cell.length_b   1.000
_cell.length_c   1.000
_cell.angle_alpha   90.00
_cell.angle_beta   90.00
_cell.angle_gamma   90.00
#
_symmetry.space_group_name_H-M   'P 1'
#
loop_
_entity.id
_entity.type
_entity.pdbx_description
1 polymer ?
#
loop_
_entity_poly.entity_id
_entity_poly.type
_entity_poly.pdbx_seq_one_letter_code
_entity_poly.pdbx_strand_id
1 'polypeptide(L)'
;MTDATAPSSSSAVLRRIVPAVLGLLSLAALAAGIALQVLGGGVSEARTAAYVAGPPRAVTLDRFDPERHASPLGEVLLTAQLDLEAARTLAPVGGEGPAAFALPLEGLGDGRTRRALAIFTGPGFEDGRITAAGLAAIAERSGGSGPVLTLNGWLQAPGEWSAPLARAGLDPRLPVVFPFVEGRRAAFSAPEDGKSVLDLFCLVAAGLGLAALAMVAVTRPRKSTEPASAEDMAEREENAPMGRRVPALAGLSVAVVVAGGAMLVWMGQPEIEAGTSGKIVSAIVGGSEDAGLSLLQTRDWLQLKWRQAMAGHAGAAAGFVALFALMLLAWARLSYQARVDQARQRAEEQASADRSGTPA
;
A
#
# COMPACT_ATOMS: atom_id res chain seq x y z
N MET A 1 32.73 -25.00 43.14
CA MET A 1 31.57 -25.83 42.73
C MET A 1 30.45 -24.87 42.39
N THR A 2 30.29 -24.55 41.11
CA THR A 2 29.15 -23.78 40.60
C THR A 2 28.15 -24.78 40.07
N ASP A 3 27.02 -24.93 40.77
CA ASP A 3 25.88 -25.71 40.29
C ASP A 3 25.43 -25.15 38.94
N ALA A 4 25.70 -25.90 37.87
CA ALA A 4 25.16 -25.62 36.55
C ALA A 4 23.66 -25.92 36.61
N THR A 5 22.87 -24.88 36.88
CA THR A 5 21.42 -24.95 36.87
C THR A 5 20.95 -25.43 35.49
N ALA A 6 20.32 -26.59 35.45
CA ALA A 6 19.78 -27.16 34.23
C ALA A 6 18.83 -26.14 33.57
N PRO A 7 18.95 -25.91 32.25
CA PRO A 7 18.10 -24.93 31.57
C PRO A 7 16.64 -25.33 31.74
N SER A 8 15.83 -24.41 32.28
CA SER A 8 14.40 -24.65 32.51
C SER A 8 13.70 -24.98 31.19
N SER A 9 12.80 -25.97 31.22
CA SER A 9 12.07 -26.49 30.05
C SER A 9 11.34 -25.40 29.24
N SER A 10 10.97 -24.30 29.88
CA SER A 10 10.36 -23.11 29.26
C SER A 10 11.26 -22.45 28.21
N SER A 11 12.59 -22.49 28.38
CA SER A 11 13.54 -21.88 27.44
C SER A 11 13.64 -22.63 26.11
N ALA A 12 13.46 -23.96 26.11
CA ALA A 12 13.51 -24.79 24.92
C ALA A 12 12.24 -24.62 24.05
N VAL A 13 11.08 -24.46 24.69
CA VAL A 13 9.80 -24.20 24.00
C VAL A 13 9.85 -22.83 23.33
N LEU A 14 10.33 -21.80 24.04
CA LEU A 14 10.44 -20.45 23.50
C LEU A 14 11.33 -20.39 22.24
N ARG A 15 12.48 -21.07 22.26
CA ARG A 15 13.40 -21.13 21.10
C ARG A 15 12.78 -21.78 19.86
N ARG A 16 11.81 -22.68 20.03
CA ARG A 16 11.10 -23.31 18.90
C ARG A 16 9.98 -22.45 18.33
N ILE A 17 9.31 -21.66 19.17
CA ILE A 17 8.13 -20.87 18.77
C ILE A 17 8.54 -19.53 18.15
N VAL A 18 9.58 -18.89 18.68
CA VAL A 18 10.00 -17.53 18.25
C VAL A 18 10.25 -17.41 16.74
N PRO A 19 11.00 -18.31 16.06
CA PRO A 19 11.21 -18.18 14.62
C PRO A 19 9.92 -18.30 13.81
N ALA A 20 9.00 -19.17 14.24
CA ALA A 20 7.71 -19.34 13.56
C ALA A 20 6.83 -18.08 13.72
N VAL A 21 6.80 -17.49 14.91
CA VAL A 21 6.07 -16.23 15.14
C VAL A 21 6.66 -15.08 14.33
N LEU A 22 7.99 -14.94 14.29
CA LEU A 22 8.64 -13.91 13.46
C LEU A 22 8.36 -14.10 11.97
N GLY A 23 8.37 -15.34 11.47
CA GLY A 23 7.99 -15.65 10.10
C GLY A 23 6.53 -15.29 9.79
N LEU A 24 5.60 -15.54 10.72
CA LEU A 24 4.19 -15.15 10.58
C LEU A 24 4.03 -13.62 10.57
N LEU A 25 4.73 -12.90 11.44
CA LEU A 25 4.70 -11.45 11.49
C LEU A 25 5.28 -10.83 10.21
N SER A 26 6.33 -11.43 9.64
CA SER A 26 6.90 -11.03 8.34
C SER A 26 5.85 -11.13 7.21
N LEU A 27 5.14 -12.26 7.11
CA LEU A 27 4.07 -12.44 6.13
C LEU A 27 2.91 -11.47 6.34
N ALA A 28 2.51 -11.25 7.60
CA ALA A 28 1.44 -10.31 7.94
C ALA A 28 1.81 -8.87 7.57
N ALA A 29 3.05 -8.44 7.84
CA ALA A 29 3.54 -7.12 7.46
C ALA A 29 3.53 -6.93 5.93
N LEU A 30 3.99 -7.93 5.17
CA LEU A 30 3.96 -7.88 3.71
C LEU A 30 2.52 -7.78 3.17
N ALA A 31 1.61 -8.61 3.69
CA ALA A 31 0.20 -8.59 3.30
C ALA A 31 -0.47 -7.24 3.62
N ALA A 32 -0.18 -6.66 4.78
CA ALA A 32 -0.66 -5.32 5.15
C ALA A 32 -0.13 -4.24 4.19
N GLY A 33 1.15 -4.30 3.82
CA GLY A 33 1.75 -3.39 2.84
C GLY A 33 1.05 -3.45 1.48
N ILE A 34 0.81 -4.66 0.96
CA ILE A 34 0.10 -4.86 -0.31
C ILE A 34 -1.33 -4.33 -0.22
N ALA A 35 -2.06 -4.65 0.86
CA ALA A 35 -3.43 -4.18 1.05
C ALA A 35 -3.50 -2.65 1.11
N LEU A 36 -2.59 -2.00 1.83
CA LEU A 36 -2.52 -0.54 1.91
C LEU A 36 -2.14 0.09 0.56
N GLN A 37 -1.25 -0.54 -0.20
CA GLN A 37 -0.89 -0.09 -1.54
C GLN A 37 -2.07 -0.15 -2.51
N VAL A 38 -2.86 -1.23 -2.47
CA VAL A 38 -4.08 -1.38 -3.28
C VAL A 38 -5.13 -0.35 -2.87
N LEU A 39 -5.36 -0.18 -1.58
CA LEU A 39 -6.32 0.81 -1.06
C LEU A 39 -5.90 2.25 -1.40
N GLY A 40 -4.59 2.53 -1.40
CA GLY A 40 -4.02 3.81 -1.81
C GLY A 40 -3.95 4.02 -3.33
N GLY A 41 -3.87 2.95 -4.11
CA GLY A 41 -3.69 2.96 -5.57
C GLY A 41 -4.85 3.60 -6.32
N GLY A 42 -6.08 3.47 -5.81
CA GLY A 42 -7.27 4.05 -6.46
C GLY A 42 -7.19 5.58 -6.65
N VAL A 43 -6.50 6.29 -5.74
CA VAL A 43 -6.28 7.74 -5.89
C VAL A 43 -5.30 8.04 -7.01
N SER A 44 -4.24 7.23 -7.15
CA SER A 44 -3.26 7.38 -8.23
C SER A 44 -3.89 7.09 -9.58
N GLU A 45 -4.66 6.00 -9.70
CA GLU A 45 -5.37 5.64 -10.93
C GLU A 45 -6.39 6.71 -11.33
N ALA A 46 -7.18 7.22 -10.36
CA ALA A 46 -8.13 8.30 -10.62
C ALA A 46 -7.42 9.58 -11.08
N ARG A 47 -6.27 9.93 -10.48
CA ARG A 47 -5.44 11.07 -10.92
C ARG A 47 -4.90 10.85 -12.32
N THR A 48 -4.32 9.70 -12.63
CA THR A 48 -3.83 9.40 -13.97
C THR A 48 -4.95 9.45 -15.01
N ALA A 49 -6.11 8.86 -14.70
CA ALA A 49 -7.28 8.89 -15.59
C ALA A 49 -7.78 10.32 -15.81
N ALA A 50 -7.87 11.13 -14.77
CA ALA A 50 -8.25 12.54 -14.87
C ALA A 50 -7.20 13.36 -15.65
N TYR A 51 -5.91 13.08 -15.48
CA TYR A 51 -4.85 13.72 -16.25
C TYR A 51 -5.01 13.45 -17.74
N VAL A 52 -5.22 12.18 -18.12
CA VAL A 52 -5.44 11.74 -19.51
C VAL A 52 -6.73 12.31 -20.09
N ALA A 53 -7.79 12.43 -19.29
CA ALA A 53 -9.05 13.05 -19.70
C ALA A 53 -8.93 14.55 -20.05
N GLY A 54 -7.83 15.20 -19.66
CA GLY A 54 -7.62 16.63 -19.85
C GLY A 54 -8.31 17.49 -18.80
N PRO A 55 -8.02 18.80 -18.77
CA PRO A 55 -8.64 19.72 -17.83
C PRO A 55 -10.15 19.85 -18.10
N PRO A 56 -10.96 20.16 -17.08
CA PRO A 56 -12.37 20.49 -17.27
C PRO A 56 -12.51 21.73 -18.16
N ARG A 57 -13.69 21.90 -18.76
CA ARG A 57 -13.99 23.08 -19.58
C ARG A 57 -13.82 24.36 -18.75
N ALA A 58 -13.19 25.38 -19.33
CA ALA A 58 -13.10 26.70 -18.71
C ALA A 58 -14.49 27.32 -18.53
N VAL A 59 -14.80 27.77 -17.32
CA VAL A 59 -16.07 28.43 -16.98
C VAL A 59 -15.80 29.75 -16.26
N THR A 60 -16.58 30.77 -16.59
CA THR A 60 -16.53 32.07 -15.90
C THR A 60 -17.08 31.94 -14.48
N LEU A 61 -16.44 32.57 -13.49
CA LEU A 61 -16.83 32.43 -12.08
C LEU A 61 -18.32 32.73 -11.80
N ASP A 62 -18.93 33.66 -12.54
CA ASP A 62 -20.36 33.99 -12.42
C ASP A 62 -21.32 32.85 -12.76
N ARG A 63 -20.87 31.91 -13.58
CA ARG A 63 -21.65 30.75 -14.06
C ARG A 63 -21.15 29.45 -13.47
N PHE A 64 -20.22 29.53 -12.52
CA PHE A 64 -19.63 28.36 -11.92
C PHE A 64 -20.65 27.62 -11.05
N ASP A 65 -20.60 26.29 -11.14
CA ASP A 65 -21.46 25.34 -10.42
C ASP A 65 -20.54 24.15 -10.10
N PRO A 66 -20.16 23.96 -8.82
CA PRO A 66 -19.24 22.91 -8.43
C PRO A 66 -19.67 21.51 -8.89
N GLU A 67 -20.97 21.21 -8.91
CA GLU A 67 -21.47 19.87 -9.24
C GLU A 67 -21.34 19.54 -10.74
N ARG A 68 -21.33 20.57 -11.59
CA ARG A 68 -21.32 20.43 -13.05
C ARG A 68 -19.97 20.71 -13.68
N HIS A 69 -19.19 21.59 -13.06
CA HIS A 69 -18.00 22.19 -13.66
C HIS A 69 -16.70 21.74 -13.01
N ALA A 70 -16.75 21.04 -11.86
CA ALA A 70 -15.58 20.39 -11.28
C ALA A 70 -15.44 18.96 -11.81
N SER A 71 -14.20 18.49 -11.95
CA SER A 71 -13.92 17.08 -12.22
C SER A 71 -14.28 16.22 -10.99
N PRO A 72 -14.35 14.88 -11.12
CA PRO A 72 -14.55 13.99 -9.98
C PRO A 72 -13.51 14.13 -8.87
N LEU A 73 -12.34 14.69 -9.17
CA LEU A 73 -11.29 14.98 -8.20
C LEU A 73 -11.33 16.41 -7.65
N GLY A 74 -12.33 17.20 -8.05
CA GLY A 74 -12.43 18.61 -7.68
C GLY A 74 -11.55 19.54 -8.52
N GLU A 75 -11.01 19.09 -9.66
CA GLU A 75 -10.26 19.97 -10.57
C GLU A 75 -11.23 20.99 -11.19
N VAL A 76 -10.84 22.25 -11.25
CA VAL A 76 -11.60 23.32 -11.90
C VAL A 76 -10.72 24.13 -12.84
N LEU A 77 -11.35 24.72 -13.85
CA LEU A 77 -10.74 25.70 -14.74
C LEU A 77 -11.63 26.94 -14.78
N LEU A 78 -11.23 27.99 -14.05
CA LEU A 78 -12.07 29.15 -13.75
C LEU A 78 -11.50 30.43 -14.32
N THR A 79 -12.27 31.10 -15.17
CA THR A 79 -11.97 32.46 -15.61
C THR A 79 -12.61 33.44 -14.63
N ALA A 80 -11.78 34.22 -13.95
CA ALA A 80 -12.22 35.17 -12.93
C ALA A 80 -11.49 36.51 -13.06
N GLN A 81 -12.09 37.53 -12.48
CA GLN A 81 -11.46 38.82 -12.29
C GLN A 81 -10.71 38.83 -10.96
N LEU A 82 -9.50 39.41 -10.95
CA LEU A 82 -8.61 39.40 -9.79
C LEU A 82 -8.73 40.71 -8.99
N ASP A 83 -9.09 40.63 -7.72
CA ASP A 83 -9.04 41.76 -6.78
C ASP A 83 -7.63 41.89 -6.20
N LEU A 84 -6.75 42.54 -6.97
CA LEU A 84 -5.34 42.69 -6.63
C LEU A 84 -5.11 43.58 -5.39
N GLU A 85 -6.02 44.52 -5.10
CA GLU A 85 -5.93 45.40 -3.95
C GLU A 85 -6.19 44.65 -2.63
N ALA A 86 -7.04 43.63 -2.68
CA ALA A 86 -7.33 42.75 -1.56
C ALA A 86 -6.42 41.52 -1.48
N ALA A 87 -5.43 41.39 -2.35
CA ALA A 87 -4.47 40.30 -2.28
C ALA A 87 -3.62 40.38 -1.01
N ARG A 88 -3.37 39.26 -0.34
CA ARG A 88 -2.65 39.20 0.94
C ARG A 88 -1.71 38.01 0.98
N THR A 89 -0.50 38.22 1.47
CA THR A 89 0.34 37.11 1.93
C THR A 89 -0.22 36.58 3.25
N LEU A 90 -0.45 35.28 3.32
CA LEU A 90 -0.91 34.56 4.50
C LEU A 90 0.28 33.99 5.26
N ALA A 91 0.21 34.13 6.59
CA ALA A 91 1.14 33.45 7.47
C ALA A 91 1.00 31.91 7.33
N PRO A 92 2.11 31.16 7.51
CA PRO A 92 2.08 29.70 7.52
C PRO A 92 1.03 29.11 8.45
N VAL A 93 0.42 28.02 8.02
CA VAL A 93 -0.35 27.15 8.91
C VAL A 93 0.63 26.50 9.91
N GLY A 94 0.36 26.64 11.21
CA GLY A 94 1.17 26.01 12.26
C GLY A 94 2.53 26.66 12.54
N GLY A 95 2.86 27.82 11.94
CA GLY A 95 4.07 28.59 12.25
C GLY A 95 5.36 28.16 11.54
N GLU A 96 5.48 26.89 11.13
CA GLU A 96 6.68 26.36 10.45
C GLU A 96 6.44 25.95 8.98
N GLY A 97 5.24 26.18 8.44
CA GLY A 97 4.90 25.85 7.04
C GLY A 97 5.36 26.90 6.00
N PRO A 98 5.15 26.63 4.69
CA PRO A 98 5.32 27.65 3.67
C PRO A 98 4.28 28.76 3.83
N ALA A 99 4.68 30.00 3.54
CA ALA A 99 3.73 31.09 3.37
C ALA A 99 2.78 30.76 2.19
N ALA A 100 1.68 31.50 2.10
CA ALA A 100 0.79 31.41 0.95
C ALA A 100 0.40 32.80 0.47
N PHE A 101 -0.04 32.91 -0.78
CA PHE A 101 -0.60 34.14 -1.31
C PHE A 101 -2.08 33.94 -1.59
N ALA A 102 -2.93 34.74 -0.94
CA ALA A 102 -4.37 34.69 -1.11
C ALA A 102 -4.86 35.87 -1.94
N LEU A 103 -5.74 35.57 -2.88
CA LEU A 103 -6.27 36.53 -3.85
C LEU A 103 -7.78 36.34 -4.00
N PRO A 104 -8.59 37.36 -3.68
CA PRO A 104 -10.02 37.27 -3.93
C PRO A 104 -10.35 37.29 -5.42
N LEU A 105 -11.34 36.49 -5.78
CA LEU A 105 -11.81 36.30 -7.14
C LEU A 105 -13.22 36.85 -7.29
N GLU A 106 -13.41 37.62 -8.35
CA GLU A 106 -14.66 38.27 -8.70
C GLU A 106 -15.24 37.71 -9.99
N GLY A 107 -16.55 37.88 -10.13
CA GLY A 107 -17.24 37.68 -11.40
C GLY A 107 -16.74 38.61 -12.49
N LEU A 108 -16.95 38.24 -13.75
CA LEU A 108 -16.65 39.09 -14.91
C LEU A 108 -17.73 40.18 -15.13
N GLY A 109 -18.90 40.04 -14.50
CA GLY A 109 -20.03 40.94 -14.69
C GLY A 109 -19.96 42.23 -13.87
N ASP A 110 -20.11 42.13 -12.55
CA ASP A 110 -20.27 43.28 -11.66
C ASP A 110 -18.96 43.80 -11.06
N GLY A 111 -17.89 43.00 -11.07
CA GLY A 111 -16.56 43.35 -10.57
C GLY A 111 -16.56 43.91 -9.13
N ARG A 112 -17.55 43.51 -8.32
CA ARG A 112 -17.76 44.06 -6.97
C ARG A 112 -18.07 43.01 -5.92
N THR A 113 -18.53 41.83 -6.35
CA THR A 113 -18.85 40.74 -5.44
C THR A 113 -17.74 39.70 -5.50
N ARG A 114 -16.98 39.57 -4.42
CA ARG A 114 -16.04 38.47 -4.22
C ARG A 114 -16.82 37.16 -4.08
N ARG A 115 -16.53 36.19 -4.94
CA ARG A 115 -17.26 34.91 -5.01
C ARG A 115 -16.42 33.72 -4.62
N ALA A 116 -15.10 33.82 -4.72
CA ALA A 116 -14.15 32.78 -4.38
C ALA A 116 -12.81 33.39 -3.95
N LEU A 117 -11.90 32.54 -3.48
CA LEU A 117 -10.51 32.88 -3.18
C LEU A 117 -9.59 31.96 -3.96
N ALA A 118 -8.49 32.48 -4.50
CA ALA A 118 -7.35 31.67 -4.93
C ALA A 118 -6.28 31.68 -3.84
N ILE A 119 -5.81 30.51 -3.40
CA ILE A 119 -4.67 30.38 -2.49
C ILE A 119 -3.54 29.69 -3.22
N PHE A 120 -2.48 30.44 -3.50
CA PHE A 120 -1.24 29.92 -4.06
C PHE A 120 -0.36 29.41 -2.92
N THR A 121 -0.11 28.11 -2.89
CA THR A 121 0.67 27.40 -1.88
C THR A 121 1.24 26.11 -2.47
N GLY A 122 2.14 25.43 -1.76
CA GLY A 122 2.71 24.15 -2.16
C GLY A 122 4.14 23.93 -1.67
N PRO A 123 4.68 22.71 -1.84
CA PRO A 123 6.10 22.45 -1.62
C PRO A 123 6.93 23.30 -2.58
N GLY A 124 7.83 24.13 -2.05
CA GLY A 124 8.62 25.08 -2.86
C GLY A 124 7.91 26.39 -3.21
N PHE A 125 6.75 26.68 -2.60
CA PHE A 125 6.20 28.03 -2.65
C PHE A 125 7.05 28.96 -1.76
N GLU A 126 7.68 29.94 -2.39
CA GLU A 126 8.44 31.00 -1.72
C GLU A 126 7.65 32.32 -1.77
N ASP A 127 7.76 33.11 -0.70
CA ASP A 127 7.17 34.45 -0.68
C ASP A 127 7.75 35.30 -1.82
N GLY A 128 6.89 36.08 -2.49
CA GLY A 128 7.27 36.86 -3.65
C GLY A 128 7.36 36.09 -4.99
N ARG A 129 7.23 34.75 -5.01
CA ARG A 129 7.16 34.00 -6.27
C ARG A 129 5.89 34.32 -7.07
N ILE A 130 4.75 34.40 -6.39
CA ILE A 130 3.49 34.88 -6.94
C ILE A 130 3.20 36.23 -6.30
N THR A 131 3.03 37.27 -7.12
CA THR A 131 2.73 38.63 -6.67
C THR A 131 1.55 39.20 -7.44
N ALA A 132 0.88 40.19 -6.87
CA ALA A 132 -0.20 40.91 -7.56
C ALA A 132 0.28 41.51 -8.90
N ALA A 133 1.49 42.08 -8.93
CA ALA A 133 2.09 42.64 -10.14
C ALA A 133 2.39 41.55 -11.19
N GLY A 134 2.93 40.40 -10.76
CA GLY A 134 3.17 39.25 -11.64
C GLY A 134 1.88 38.71 -12.26
N LEU A 135 0.82 38.59 -11.45
CA LEU A 135 -0.50 38.15 -11.93
C LEU A 135 -1.14 39.15 -12.89
N ALA A 136 -0.96 40.46 -12.66
CA ALA A 136 -1.40 41.50 -13.58
C ALA A 136 -0.68 41.41 -14.94
N ALA A 137 0.62 41.10 -14.93
CA ALA A 137 1.44 41.02 -16.13
C ALA A 137 1.09 39.83 -17.04
N ILE A 138 0.58 38.73 -16.47
CA ILE A 138 0.17 37.54 -17.22
C ILE A 138 -1.33 37.49 -17.52
N ALA A 139 -2.07 38.53 -17.16
CA ALA A 139 -3.51 38.59 -17.37
C ALA A 139 -3.85 38.51 -18.86
N GLU A 140 -4.91 37.77 -19.19
CA GLU A 140 -5.37 37.62 -20.58
C GLU A 140 -5.95 38.93 -21.13
N ARG A 141 -6.58 39.70 -20.24
CA ARG A 141 -7.22 40.99 -20.54
C ARG A 141 -7.52 41.75 -19.25
N SER A 142 -7.87 43.03 -19.38
CA SER A 142 -8.42 43.84 -18.30
C SER A 142 -9.96 43.74 -18.30
N GLY A 143 -10.56 43.54 -17.12
CA GLY A 143 -12.00 43.65 -16.93
C GLY A 143 -12.38 44.95 -16.20
N GLY A 144 -13.60 45.01 -15.64
CA GLY A 144 -14.13 46.19 -14.96
C GLY A 144 -13.39 46.64 -13.68
N SER A 145 -13.01 45.71 -12.79
CA SER A 145 -12.34 46.00 -11.51
C SER A 145 -10.88 45.54 -11.41
N GLY A 146 -10.38 44.79 -12.40
CA GLY A 146 -9.05 44.19 -12.33
C GLY A 146 -8.71 43.30 -13.54
N PRO A 147 -7.51 42.70 -13.56
CA PRO A 147 -7.12 41.75 -14.60
C PRO A 147 -8.01 40.50 -14.57
N VAL A 148 -8.20 39.90 -15.75
CA VAL A 148 -8.93 38.65 -15.92
C VAL A 148 -7.92 37.55 -16.23
N LEU A 149 -8.04 36.45 -15.50
CA LEU A 149 -7.15 35.29 -15.65
C LEU A 149 -7.96 33.99 -15.56
N THR A 150 -7.57 33.00 -16.35
CA THR A 150 -8.06 31.63 -16.21
C THR A 150 -7.14 30.82 -15.30
N LEU A 151 -7.66 30.37 -14.17
CA LEU A 151 -6.97 29.62 -13.14
C LEU A 151 -7.35 28.14 -13.20
N ASN A 152 -6.35 27.26 -13.23
CA ASN A 152 -6.53 25.81 -13.08
C ASN A 152 -6.08 25.38 -11.69
N GLY A 153 -6.91 24.63 -10.97
CA GLY A 153 -6.61 24.27 -9.59
C GLY A 153 -7.58 23.27 -8.98
N TRP A 154 -7.39 22.97 -7.70
CA TRP A 154 -8.32 22.19 -6.88
C TRP A 154 -9.34 23.10 -6.21
N LEU A 155 -10.63 22.81 -6.37
CA LEU A 155 -11.68 23.43 -5.56
C LEU A 155 -11.81 22.68 -4.23
N GLN A 156 -11.60 23.37 -3.12
CA GLN A 156 -11.74 22.80 -1.79
C GLN A 156 -12.31 23.83 -0.81
N ALA A 157 -12.75 23.35 0.36
CA ALA A 157 -13.02 24.22 1.50
C ALA A 157 -11.69 24.78 2.05
N PRO A 158 -11.69 25.97 2.67
CA PRO A 158 -10.46 26.58 3.19
C PRO A 158 -9.74 25.74 4.26
N GLY A 159 -10.46 24.92 5.03
CA GLY A 159 -9.86 24.03 6.03
C GLY A 159 -8.98 24.79 7.03
N GLU A 160 -7.72 24.40 7.12
CA GLU A 160 -6.71 25.01 8.01
C GLU A 160 -6.39 26.47 7.64
N TRP A 161 -6.68 26.90 6.41
CA TRP A 161 -6.49 28.29 5.97
C TRP A 161 -7.55 29.26 6.49
N SER A 162 -8.63 28.77 7.10
CA SER A 162 -9.74 29.61 7.58
C SER A 162 -9.26 30.69 8.57
N ALA A 163 -8.40 30.34 9.53
CA ALA A 163 -7.89 31.28 10.52
C ALA A 163 -6.86 32.29 9.95
N PRO A 164 -5.87 31.89 9.12
CA PRO A 164 -5.05 32.83 8.36
C PRO A 164 -5.85 33.81 7.49
N LEU A 165 -6.86 33.32 6.76
CA LEU A 165 -7.72 34.16 5.91
C LEU A 165 -8.47 35.21 6.73
N ALA A 166 -9.09 34.81 7.83
CA ALA A 166 -9.82 35.73 8.70
C ALA A 166 -8.89 36.81 9.28
N ARG A 167 -7.68 36.44 9.71
CA ARG A 167 -6.67 37.41 10.20
C ARG A 167 -6.21 38.38 9.12
N ALA A 168 -6.17 37.93 7.86
CA ALA A 168 -5.86 38.78 6.70
C ALA A 168 -7.02 39.67 6.25
N GLY A 169 -8.20 39.57 6.89
CA GLY A 169 -9.40 40.33 6.53
C GLY A 169 -10.15 39.78 5.32
N LEU A 170 -9.89 38.52 4.95
CA LEU A 170 -10.57 37.81 3.87
C LEU A 170 -11.69 36.93 4.44
N ASP A 171 -12.79 36.74 3.68
CA ASP A 171 -13.91 35.91 4.12
C ASP A 171 -13.57 34.41 4.00
N PRO A 172 -13.39 33.68 5.12
CA PRO A 172 -13.05 32.26 5.10
C PRO A 172 -14.24 31.37 4.72
N ARG A 173 -15.44 31.92 4.46
CA ARG A 173 -16.60 31.15 4.03
C ARG A 173 -16.67 30.97 2.51
N LEU A 174 -15.88 31.75 1.77
CA LEU A 174 -15.84 31.65 0.32
C LEU A 174 -15.16 30.34 -0.12
N PRO A 175 -15.62 29.74 -1.23
CA PRO A 175 -14.94 28.59 -1.82
C PRO A 175 -13.50 28.94 -2.21
N VAL A 176 -12.58 28.00 -2.00
CA VAL A 176 -11.16 28.19 -2.27
C VAL A 176 -10.73 27.35 -3.46
N VAL A 177 -10.04 28.00 -4.38
CA VAL A 177 -9.31 27.36 -5.47
C VAL A 177 -7.84 27.35 -5.07
N PHE A 178 -7.19 26.19 -5.17
CA PHE A 178 -5.75 26.02 -4.99
C PHE A 178 -5.10 25.85 -6.37
N PRO A 179 -4.60 26.94 -6.99
CA PRO A 179 -4.09 26.87 -8.36
C PRO A 179 -2.83 25.99 -8.45
N PHE A 180 -2.65 25.33 -9.59
CA PHE A 180 -1.47 24.51 -9.85
C PHE A 180 -0.26 25.39 -10.19
N VAL A 181 0.49 25.81 -9.17
CA VAL A 181 1.65 26.72 -9.31
C VAL A 181 2.73 26.13 -10.24
N GLU A 182 3.00 24.83 -10.14
CA GLU A 182 3.96 24.10 -10.99
C GLU A 182 3.30 23.51 -12.27
N GLY A 183 2.07 23.91 -12.54
CA GLY A 183 1.26 23.39 -13.63
C GLY A 183 0.57 22.07 -13.32
N ARG A 184 -0.41 21.76 -14.18
CA ARG A 184 -1.29 20.58 -14.03
C ARG A 184 -0.52 19.26 -13.99
N ARG A 185 0.51 19.09 -14.82
CA ARG A 185 1.31 17.86 -14.85
C ARG A 185 1.90 17.54 -13.48
N ALA A 186 2.47 18.54 -12.80
CA ALA A 186 3.06 18.38 -11.48
C ALA A 186 2.01 18.08 -10.39
N ALA A 187 0.81 18.66 -10.50
CA ALA A 187 -0.29 18.40 -9.57
C ALA A 187 -0.85 16.97 -9.67
N PHE A 188 -0.71 16.33 -10.82
CA PHE A 188 -1.22 15.00 -11.12
C PHE A 188 -0.15 13.90 -11.10
N SER A 189 1.14 14.24 -11.12
CA SER A 189 2.21 13.28 -10.87
C SER A 189 2.15 12.76 -9.43
N ALA A 190 2.45 11.47 -9.24
CA ALA A 190 2.68 10.94 -7.91
C ALA A 190 3.82 11.74 -7.24
N PRO A 191 3.74 12.05 -5.94
CA PRO A 191 4.85 12.70 -5.24
C PRO A 191 6.12 11.84 -5.43
N GLU A 192 7.14 12.41 -6.07
CA GLU A 192 8.33 11.68 -6.51
C GLU A 192 9.17 11.13 -5.34
N ASP A 193 9.01 11.68 -4.13
CA ASP A 193 9.95 11.47 -3.01
C ASP A 193 9.43 10.60 -1.86
N GLY A 194 8.22 10.06 -1.97
CA GLY A 194 7.70 9.15 -0.94
C GLY A 194 8.15 7.73 -1.18
N LYS A 195 9.01 7.16 -0.33
CA LYS A 195 9.11 5.69 -0.20
C LYS A 195 7.69 5.16 -0.11
N SER A 196 7.31 4.24 -1.00
CA SER A 196 5.95 3.75 -0.99
C SER A 196 5.68 3.10 0.36
N VAL A 197 4.44 3.18 0.85
CA VAL A 197 4.06 2.49 2.10
C VAL A 197 4.44 1.02 1.99
N LEU A 198 4.28 0.44 0.80
CA LEU A 198 4.76 -0.90 0.48
C LEU A 198 6.27 -1.10 0.73
N ASP A 199 7.14 -0.19 0.30
CA ASP A 199 8.59 -0.30 0.52
C ASP A 199 8.94 -0.38 2.02
N LEU A 200 8.27 0.41 2.85
CA LEU A 200 8.44 0.36 4.30
C LEU A 200 8.01 -1.00 4.87
N PHE A 201 6.84 -1.50 4.45
CA PHE A 201 6.36 -2.81 4.88
C PHE A 201 7.22 -3.97 4.36
N CYS A 202 7.75 -3.88 3.14
CA CYS A 202 8.71 -4.82 2.57
C CYS A 202 10.01 -4.84 3.38
N LEU A 203 10.52 -3.67 3.79
CA LEU A 203 11.71 -3.58 4.64
C LEU A 203 11.48 -4.22 6.02
N VAL A 204 10.34 -3.94 6.65
CA VAL A 204 9.95 -4.56 7.93
C VAL A 204 9.78 -6.07 7.78
N ALA A 205 9.08 -6.52 6.74
CA ALA A 205 8.88 -7.94 6.45
C ALA A 205 10.22 -8.65 6.20
N ALA A 206 11.13 -8.06 5.43
CA ALA A 206 12.46 -8.59 5.19
C ALA A 206 13.28 -8.68 6.48
N GLY A 207 13.26 -7.65 7.32
CA GLY A 207 13.93 -7.65 8.63
C GLY A 207 13.42 -8.76 9.56
N LEU A 208 12.09 -8.92 9.65
CA LEU A 208 11.48 -10.01 10.42
C LEU A 208 11.79 -11.40 9.85
N GLY A 209 11.79 -11.53 8.53
CA GLY A 209 12.13 -12.78 7.84
C GLY A 209 13.58 -13.19 8.08
N LEU A 210 14.52 -12.23 7.98
CA LEU A 210 15.94 -12.47 8.28
C LEU A 210 16.15 -12.82 9.76
N ALA A 211 15.46 -12.13 10.68
CA ALA A 211 15.51 -12.46 12.11
C ALA A 211 14.99 -13.87 12.39
N ALA A 212 13.91 -14.29 11.74
CA ALA A 212 13.39 -15.65 11.83
C ALA A 212 14.43 -16.67 11.35
N LEU A 213 15.07 -16.45 10.20
CA LEU A 213 16.11 -17.33 9.66
C LEU A 213 17.36 -17.38 10.55
N ALA A 214 17.81 -16.24 11.07
CA ALA A 214 18.93 -16.18 12.00
C ALA A 214 18.64 -16.96 13.28
N MET A 215 17.42 -16.82 13.83
CA MET A 215 17.01 -17.60 15.00
C MET A 215 16.94 -19.09 14.69
N VAL A 216 16.48 -19.51 13.51
CA VAL A 216 16.55 -20.93 13.10
C VAL A 216 18.01 -21.41 13.03
N ALA A 217 18.92 -20.61 12.47
CA ALA A 217 20.33 -20.97 12.35
C ALA A 217 21.00 -21.15 13.74
N VAL A 218 20.72 -20.24 14.67
CA VAL A 218 21.27 -20.27 16.05
C VAL A 218 20.62 -21.37 16.90
N THR A 219 19.34 -21.68 16.67
CA THR A 219 18.61 -22.69 17.46
C THR A 219 18.74 -24.10 16.91
N ARG A 220 19.42 -24.31 15.77
CA ARG A 220 19.73 -25.65 15.29
C ARG A 220 20.51 -26.39 16.37
N PRO A 221 19.99 -27.52 16.89
CA PRO A 221 20.77 -28.33 17.80
C PRO A 221 22.04 -28.73 17.04
N ARG A 222 23.18 -28.27 17.55
CA ARG A 222 24.49 -28.72 17.05
C ARG A 222 24.42 -30.23 17.23
N LYS A 223 24.31 -30.98 16.13
CA LYS A 223 24.43 -32.43 16.16
C LYS A 223 25.75 -32.65 16.89
N SER A 224 25.69 -33.13 18.13
CA SER A 224 26.87 -33.61 18.81
C SER A 224 27.34 -34.74 17.91
N THR A 225 28.35 -34.44 17.10
CA THR A 225 29.14 -35.46 16.43
C THR A 225 29.87 -36.18 17.55
N GLU A 226 29.14 -37.02 18.28
CA GLU A 226 29.75 -38.13 18.98
C GLU A 226 30.51 -38.87 17.88
N PRO A 227 31.85 -39.02 17.99
CA PRO A 227 32.59 -39.83 17.05
C PRO A 227 31.96 -41.21 17.13
N ALA A 228 31.30 -41.63 16.04
CA ALA A 228 30.74 -42.97 15.98
C ALA A 228 31.88 -43.92 16.31
N SER A 229 31.76 -44.66 17.42
CA SER A 229 32.66 -45.77 17.70
C SER A 229 32.64 -46.67 16.46
N ALA A 230 33.81 -47.14 16.02
CA ALA A 230 33.91 -48.00 14.85
C ALA A 230 33.03 -49.27 14.98
N GLU A 231 32.67 -49.67 16.21
CA GLU A 231 31.73 -50.76 16.49
C GLU A 231 30.27 -50.42 16.19
N ASP A 232 29.81 -49.18 16.43
CA ASP A 232 28.43 -48.76 16.16
C ASP A 232 28.11 -48.62 14.66
N MET A 233 29.14 -48.51 13.83
CA MET A 233 28.98 -48.47 12.37
C MET A 233 28.80 -49.87 11.76
N ALA A 234 29.41 -50.90 12.37
CA ALA A 234 29.30 -52.27 11.89
C ALA A 234 27.92 -52.87 12.20
N GLU A 235 27.33 -52.56 13.37
CA GLU A 235 26.04 -53.11 13.78
C GLU A 235 24.84 -52.40 13.11
N ARG A 236 25.02 -51.16 12.65
CA ARG A 236 23.97 -50.39 11.95
C ARG A 236 23.78 -50.76 10.48
N GLU A 237 24.76 -51.40 9.85
CA GLU A 237 24.63 -51.86 8.46
C GLU A 237 23.84 -53.17 8.36
N GLU A 238 23.82 -53.98 9.42
CA GLU A 238 23.14 -55.28 9.44
C GLU A 238 21.65 -55.20 9.83
N ASN A 239 21.22 -54.15 10.53
CA ASN A 239 19.86 -54.07 11.12
C ASN A 239 19.04 -52.84 10.71
N ALA A 240 19.30 -52.18 9.58
CA ALA A 240 18.47 -51.07 9.13
C ALA A 240 17.17 -51.57 8.45
N PRO A 241 15.97 -51.47 9.08
CA PRO A 241 14.73 -51.70 8.37
C PRO A 241 14.55 -50.65 7.28
N MET A 242 14.43 -51.11 6.03
CA MET A 242 13.92 -50.33 4.90
C MET A 242 12.49 -49.86 5.22
N GLY A 243 12.38 -48.70 5.88
CA GLY A 243 11.12 -48.23 6.44
C GLY A 243 11.05 -46.71 6.63
N ARG A 244 11.48 -45.97 5.60
CA ARG A 244 11.00 -44.63 5.20
C ARG A 244 10.22 -43.82 6.26
N ARG A 245 10.91 -42.93 6.98
CA ARG A 245 10.28 -41.72 7.57
C ARG A 245 11.10 -40.49 7.20
N VAL A 246 10.85 -39.97 6.01
CA VAL A 246 11.25 -38.59 5.66
C VAL A 246 10.36 -37.66 6.51
N PRO A 247 10.93 -36.73 7.29
CA PRO A 247 10.14 -35.88 8.18
C PRO A 247 9.25 -34.94 7.37
N ALA A 248 7.94 -35.06 7.59
CA ALA A 248 6.88 -34.22 6.97
C ALA A 248 7.12 -32.70 7.11
N LEU A 249 8.01 -32.28 8.01
CA LEU A 249 8.39 -30.88 8.24
C LEU A 249 9.27 -30.27 7.13
N ALA A 250 10.06 -31.07 6.40
CA ALA A 250 10.84 -30.58 5.25
C ALA A 250 9.96 -30.35 4.01
N GLY A 251 8.90 -31.17 3.84
CA GLY A 251 7.92 -31.00 2.77
C GLY A 251 7.06 -29.74 2.96
N LEU A 252 6.70 -29.39 4.20
CA LEU A 252 5.90 -28.21 4.49
C LEU A 252 6.64 -26.90 4.19
N SER A 253 7.95 -26.85 4.47
CA SER A 253 8.78 -25.67 4.22
C SER A 253 9.04 -25.45 2.73
N VAL A 254 9.24 -26.51 1.94
CA VAL A 254 9.32 -26.42 0.48
C VAL A 254 7.95 -26.04 -0.13
N ALA A 255 6.85 -26.61 0.36
CA ALA A 255 5.51 -26.28 -0.13
C ALA A 255 5.13 -24.81 0.13
N VAL A 256 5.49 -24.24 1.29
CA VAL A 256 5.25 -22.83 1.61
C VAL A 256 6.13 -21.90 0.75
N VAL A 257 7.38 -22.27 0.48
CA VAL A 257 8.27 -21.50 -0.41
C VAL A 257 7.81 -21.56 -1.87
N VAL A 258 7.39 -22.73 -2.35
CA VAL A 258 6.87 -22.90 -3.73
C VAL A 258 5.51 -22.22 -3.89
N ALA A 259 4.62 -22.31 -2.90
CA ALA A 259 3.34 -21.60 -2.93
C ALA A 259 3.53 -20.07 -2.87
N GLY A 260 4.44 -19.59 -2.01
CA GLY A 260 4.79 -18.16 -1.95
C GLY A 260 5.44 -17.65 -3.24
N GLY A 261 6.32 -18.44 -3.86
CA GLY A 261 6.96 -18.13 -5.14
C GLY A 261 5.98 -18.15 -6.32
N ALA A 262 5.11 -19.15 -6.41
CA ALA A 262 4.08 -19.23 -7.44
C ALA A 262 3.05 -18.09 -7.32
N MET A 263 2.74 -17.67 -6.09
CA MET A 263 1.85 -16.55 -5.80
C MET A 263 2.49 -15.19 -6.16
N LEU A 264 3.80 -15.03 -5.96
CA LEU A 264 4.56 -13.86 -6.42
C LEU A 264 4.66 -13.79 -7.95
N VAL A 265 4.87 -14.92 -8.63
CA VAL A 265 4.87 -14.98 -10.11
C VAL A 265 3.48 -14.69 -10.68
N TRP A 266 2.41 -15.15 -10.00
CA TRP A 266 1.03 -14.92 -10.41
C TRP A 266 0.57 -13.47 -10.16
N MET A 267 1.04 -12.81 -9.10
CA MET A 267 0.75 -11.40 -8.82
C MET A 267 1.64 -10.41 -9.60
N GLY A 268 2.78 -10.87 -10.13
CA GLY A 268 3.80 -10.05 -10.80
C GLY A 268 3.64 -9.91 -12.32
N GLN A 269 2.44 -10.06 -12.88
CA GLN A 269 2.21 -9.84 -14.33
C GLN A 269 1.34 -8.60 -14.57
N PRO A 270 1.91 -7.38 -14.54
CA PRO A 270 1.37 -6.27 -15.32
C PRO A 270 1.87 -6.42 -16.77
N GLU A 271 0.96 -6.30 -17.74
CA GLU A 271 1.22 -6.29 -19.19
C GLU A 271 1.52 -7.63 -19.88
N ILE A 272 0.46 -8.35 -20.23
CA ILE A 272 0.36 -8.86 -21.61
C ILE A 272 -0.70 -7.99 -22.30
N GLU A 273 -0.27 -6.83 -22.79
CA GLU A 273 -1.02 -6.15 -23.85
C GLU A 273 -1.06 -7.04 -25.10
N ALA A 274 -2.21 -7.05 -25.73
CA ALA A 274 -2.59 -7.86 -26.88
C ALA A 274 -1.88 -7.44 -28.20
N GLY A 275 -0.58 -7.14 -28.14
CA GLY A 275 0.29 -7.06 -29.31
C GLY A 275 0.89 -8.42 -29.69
N THR A 276 0.95 -9.38 -28.76
CA THR A 276 1.75 -10.60 -28.90
C THR A 276 0.91 -11.86 -29.10
N SER A 277 -0.27 -11.95 -28.51
CA SER A 277 -1.18 -13.11 -28.72
C SER A 277 -1.98 -13.00 -30.03
N GLY A 278 -2.30 -11.79 -30.49
CA GLY A 278 -2.90 -11.56 -31.82
C GLY A 278 -1.94 -11.82 -32.97
N LYS A 279 -0.66 -11.41 -32.85
CA LYS A 279 0.37 -11.63 -33.90
C LYS A 279 0.81 -13.08 -34.02
N ILE A 280 0.64 -13.89 -32.98
CA ILE A 280 0.98 -15.32 -33.02
C ILE A 280 -0.16 -16.14 -33.67
N VAL A 281 -1.42 -15.68 -33.62
CA VAL A 281 -2.54 -16.37 -34.28
C VAL A 281 -2.82 -15.80 -35.69
N SER A 282 -2.71 -14.49 -35.89
CA SER A 282 -2.85 -13.86 -37.21
C SER A 282 -1.64 -14.09 -38.14
N ALA A 283 -0.49 -14.52 -37.61
CA ALA A 283 0.66 -14.99 -38.41
C ALA A 283 0.58 -16.49 -38.75
N ILE A 284 -0.40 -17.22 -38.20
CA ILE A 284 -0.58 -18.65 -38.45
C ILE A 284 -1.76 -18.92 -39.41
N VAL A 285 -2.85 -18.15 -39.41
CA VAL A 285 -3.95 -18.32 -40.39
C VAL A 285 -4.68 -17.01 -40.68
N GLY A 286 -4.60 -16.50 -41.92
CA GLY A 286 -5.69 -15.80 -42.63
C GLY A 286 -6.15 -14.41 -42.16
N GLY A 287 -6.14 -13.44 -43.08
CA GLY A 287 -6.59 -12.07 -42.84
C GLY A 287 -8.05 -11.76 -43.23
N SER A 288 -8.57 -10.66 -42.70
CA SER A 288 -9.47 -9.66 -43.28
C SER A 288 -9.61 -8.55 -42.20
N GLU A 289 -9.47 -7.26 -42.51
CA GLU A 289 -10.59 -6.36 -42.90
C GLU A 289 -11.88 -6.68 -42.13
N ASP A 290 -12.19 -5.85 -41.12
CA ASP A 290 -13.46 -5.70 -40.36
C ASP A 290 -13.39 -5.98 -38.84
N ALA A 291 -13.43 -4.91 -38.04
CA ALA A 291 -13.94 -4.96 -36.65
C ALA A 291 -14.35 -3.57 -36.14
N GLY A 292 -15.36 -2.98 -36.78
CA GLY A 292 -16.25 -2.01 -36.13
C GLY A 292 -17.39 -2.75 -35.43
N LEU A 293 -17.19 -3.17 -34.18
CA LEU A 293 -18.17 -3.84 -33.30
C LEU A 293 -17.60 -3.77 -31.86
N SER A 294 -18.27 -3.44 -30.76
CA SER A 294 -19.46 -2.64 -30.46
C SER A 294 -19.33 -2.24 -28.97
N LEU A 295 -19.86 -1.08 -28.56
CA LEU A 295 -19.84 -0.57 -27.18
C LEU A 295 -20.39 -1.54 -26.11
N LEU A 296 -21.15 -2.56 -26.50
CA LEU A 296 -21.67 -3.61 -25.61
C LEU A 296 -20.61 -4.64 -25.21
N GLN A 297 -19.66 -4.96 -26.10
CA GLN A 297 -18.52 -5.82 -25.75
C GLN A 297 -17.55 -5.13 -24.80
N THR A 298 -17.40 -3.80 -24.90
CA THR A 298 -16.59 -3.01 -23.97
C THR A 298 -17.23 -2.99 -22.58
N ARG A 299 -18.57 -2.93 -22.48
CA ARG A 299 -19.30 -3.00 -21.20
C ARG A 299 -19.17 -4.35 -20.52
N ASP A 300 -19.33 -5.45 -21.27
CA ASP A 300 -19.23 -6.80 -20.72
C ASP A 300 -17.78 -7.18 -20.38
N TRP A 301 -16.80 -6.68 -21.16
CA TRP A 301 -15.38 -6.77 -20.84
C TRP A 301 -15.01 -5.93 -19.60
N LEU A 302 -15.54 -4.72 -19.46
CA LEU A 302 -15.37 -3.88 -18.26
C LEU A 302 -16.04 -4.51 -17.04
N GLN A 303 -17.23 -5.10 -17.16
CA GLN A 303 -17.86 -5.82 -16.05
C GLN A 303 -17.12 -7.11 -15.68
N LEU A 304 -16.54 -7.83 -16.66
CA LEU A 304 -15.70 -9.00 -16.41
C LEU A 304 -14.38 -8.58 -15.73
N LYS A 305 -13.73 -7.49 -16.18
CA LYS A 305 -12.52 -6.94 -15.57
C LYS A 305 -12.78 -6.36 -14.19
N TRP A 306 -13.91 -5.69 -13.98
CA TRP A 306 -14.35 -5.22 -12.66
C TRP A 306 -14.64 -6.39 -11.72
N ARG A 307 -15.33 -7.45 -12.19
CA ARG A 307 -15.54 -8.67 -11.39
C ARG A 307 -14.24 -9.44 -11.14
N GLN A 308 -13.29 -9.47 -12.08
CA GLN A 308 -11.97 -10.07 -11.89
C GLN A 308 -11.09 -9.23 -10.95
N ALA A 309 -11.18 -7.90 -10.99
CA ALA A 309 -10.50 -7.01 -10.06
C ALA A 309 -11.06 -7.13 -8.64
N MET A 310 -12.39 -7.18 -8.49
CA MET A 310 -13.06 -7.39 -7.21
C MET A 310 -12.90 -8.83 -6.68
N ALA A 311 -12.89 -9.84 -7.56
CA ALA A 311 -12.62 -11.24 -7.18
C ALA A 311 -11.13 -11.51 -6.92
N GLY A 312 -10.23 -10.76 -7.55
CA GLY A 312 -8.78 -10.91 -7.35
C GLY A 312 -8.31 -10.44 -5.98
N HIS A 313 -8.81 -9.29 -5.51
CA HIS A 313 -8.37 -8.71 -4.23
C HIS A 313 -9.12 -9.30 -3.03
N ALA A 314 -10.45 -9.52 -3.14
CA ALA A 314 -11.21 -10.22 -2.11
C ALA A 314 -10.86 -11.72 -2.07
N GLY A 315 -10.57 -12.33 -3.23
CA GLY A 315 -10.12 -13.73 -3.32
C GLY A 315 -8.71 -13.92 -2.78
N ALA A 316 -7.78 -13.00 -3.02
CA ALA A 316 -6.45 -13.02 -2.42
C ALA A 316 -6.52 -12.84 -0.90
N ALA A 317 -7.33 -11.91 -0.40
CA ALA A 317 -7.55 -11.73 1.04
C ALA A 317 -8.21 -12.97 1.67
N ALA A 318 -9.24 -13.54 1.04
CA ALA A 318 -9.89 -14.76 1.51
C ALA A 318 -8.94 -15.97 1.46
N GLY A 319 -8.10 -16.06 0.44
CA GLY A 319 -7.05 -17.08 0.32
C GLY A 319 -6.00 -16.96 1.43
N PHE A 320 -5.57 -15.73 1.75
CA PHE A 320 -4.66 -15.49 2.87
C PHE A 320 -5.29 -15.81 4.22
N VAL A 321 -6.55 -15.44 4.45
CA VAL A 321 -7.29 -15.78 5.69
C VAL A 321 -7.45 -17.28 5.82
N ALA A 322 -7.77 -17.99 4.74
CA ALA A 322 -7.87 -19.44 4.73
C ALA A 322 -6.51 -20.11 4.99
N LEU A 323 -5.43 -19.62 4.38
CA LEU A 323 -4.08 -20.12 4.61
C LEU A 323 -3.64 -19.90 6.06
N PHE A 324 -3.90 -18.71 6.61
CA PHE A 324 -3.61 -18.37 7.99
C PHE A 324 -4.42 -19.23 8.98
N ALA A 325 -5.70 -19.45 8.71
CA ALA A 325 -6.54 -20.35 9.52
C ALA A 325 -6.05 -21.81 9.48
N LEU A 326 -5.66 -22.31 8.30
CA LEU A 326 -5.07 -23.65 8.16
C LEU A 326 -3.74 -23.78 8.91
N MET A 327 -2.91 -22.74 8.90
CA MET A 327 -1.65 -22.70 9.65
C MET A 327 -1.89 -22.67 11.17
N LEU A 328 -2.88 -21.90 11.66
CA LEU A 328 -3.27 -21.90 13.06
C LEU A 328 -3.81 -23.25 13.52
N LEU A 329 -4.62 -23.90 12.69
CA LEU A 329 -5.13 -25.26 12.96
C LEU A 329 -4.00 -26.29 13.00
N ALA A 330 -3.05 -26.22 12.07
CA ALA A 330 -1.87 -27.08 12.07
C ALA A 330 -1.02 -26.88 13.34
N TRP A 331 -0.81 -25.61 13.74
CA TRP A 331 -0.08 -25.28 14.96
C TRP A 331 -0.79 -25.75 16.23
N ALA A 332 -2.12 -25.58 16.32
CA ALA A 332 -2.92 -26.06 17.44
C ALA A 332 -2.84 -27.59 17.56
N ARG A 333 -2.89 -28.30 16.42
CA ARG A 333 -2.78 -29.76 16.38
C ARG A 333 -1.40 -30.25 16.84
N LEU A 334 -0.32 -29.64 16.35
CA LEU A 334 1.04 -29.98 16.77
C LEU A 334 1.26 -29.69 18.26
N SER A 335 0.75 -28.56 18.75
CA SER A 335 0.82 -28.19 20.16
C SER A 335 0.04 -29.17 21.05
N TYR A 336 -1.12 -29.64 20.57
CA TYR A 336 -1.90 -30.65 21.28
C TYR A 336 -1.16 -31.99 21.35
N GLN A 337 -0.61 -32.47 20.23
CA GLN A 337 0.16 -33.72 20.19
C GLN A 337 1.36 -33.69 21.15
N ALA A 338 2.11 -32.59 21.16
CA ALA A 338 3.23 -32.44 22.09
C ALA A 338 2.81 -32.54 23.57
N ARG A 339 1.62 -32.03 23.93
CA ARG A 339 1.08 -32.17 25.30
C ARG A 339 0.66 -33.60 25.62
N VAL A 340 0.07 -34.31 24.65
CA VAL A 340 -0.32 -35.72 24.81
C VAL A 340 0.92 -36.59 25.00
N ASP A 341 1.96 -36.38 24.20
CA ASP A 341 3.22 -37.12 24.31
C ASP A 341 3.89 -36.89 25.67
N GLN A 342 3.91 -35.65 26.16
CA GLN A 342 4.41 -35.33 27.51
C GLN A 342 3.58 -36.00 28.62
N ALA A 343 2.25 -36.03 28.48
CA ALA A 343 1.38 -36.70 29.45
C ALA A 343 1.62 -38.21 29.48
N ARG A 344 1.84 -38.82 28.30
CA ARG A 344 2.15 -40.24 28.17
C ARG A 344 3.49 -40.59 28.79
N GLN A 345 4.53 -39.79 28.54
CA GLN A 345 5.84 -39.98 29.16
C GLN A 345 5.76 -39.94 30.69
N ARG A 346 5.03 -38.98 31.25
CA ARG A 346 4.82 -38.90 32.71
C ARG A 346 4.06 -40.11 33.27
N ALA A 347 3.06 -40.61 32.55
CA ALA A 347 2.33 -41.80 32.96
C ALA A 347 3.20 -43.06 32.92
N GLU A 348 4.05 -43.19 31.90
CA GLU A 348 5.01 -44.29 31.79
C GLU A 348 6.08 -44.21 32.88
N GLU A 349 6.59 -43.03 33.21
CA GLU A 349 7.51 -42.80 34.34
C GLU A 349 6.88 -43.18 35.69
N GLN A 350 5.63 -42.77 35.95
CA GLN A 350 4.90 -43.15 37.16
C GLN A 350 4.66 -44.66 37.25
N ALA A 351 4.23 -45.30 36.16
CA ALA A 351 4.04 -46.74 36.12
C ALA A 351 5.35 -47.52 36.29
N SER A 352 6.48 -46.94 35.87
CA SER A 352 7.82 -47.51 36.08
C SER A 352 8.26 -47.40 37.54
N ALA A 353 7.97 -46.27 38.18
CA ALA A 353 8.26 -46.04 39.60
C ALA A 353 7.44 -46.96 40.51
N ASP A 354 6.15 -47.19 40.20
CA ASP A 354 5.30 -48.10 40.96
C ASP A 354 5.77 -49.57 40.84
N ARG A 355 6.35 -49.97 39.70
CA ARG A 355 6.92 -51.33 39.53
C ARG A 355 8.26 -51.53 40.24
N SER A 356 9.05 -50.48 40.43
CA SER A 356 10.34 -50.56 41.13
C SER A 356 10.21 -50.43 42.65
N GLY A 357 9.04 -49.95 43.14
CA GLY A 357 8.63 -50.01 44.54
C GLY A 357 8.38 -51.45 45.01
N THR A 358 9.46 -52.20 45.22
CA THR A 358 9.42 -53.55 45.79
C THR A 358 8.98 -53.43 47.25
N PRO A 359 7.93 -54.16 47.70
CA PRO A 359 7.53 -54.14 49.12
C PRO A 359 8.66 -54.73 49.97
N ALA A 360 9.03 -54.00 51.03
CA ALA A 360 10.01 -54.41 52.02
C ALA A 360 9.52 -55.59 52.87
#